data_AF-A0A395JM75-F1
#
_entry.id   AF-A0A395JM75-F1
#
_cell.length_a   1.000
_cell.length_b   1.000
_cell.length_c   1.000
_cell.angle_alpha   90.00
_cell.angle_beta   90.00
_cell.angle_gamma   90.00
#
_symmetry.space_group_name_H-M   'P 1'
#
loop_
_entity.id
_entity.type
_entity.pdbx_description
1 polymer ?
#
loop_
_entity_poly.entity_id
_entity_poly.type
_entity_poly.pdbx_seq_one_letter_code
_entity_poly.pdbx_strand_id
1 'polypeptide(L)' 'MHTMERIDYLTAQEYLARTMRRVCETEQAITIDGAGKDQVVMLPVAQYELIRQCLVNSSLSDADSNVAKDSAKLVE' A
#
# COMPACT_ATOMS: atom_id res chain seq x y z
N MET A 1 0.55 15.69 -9.94
CA MET A 1 0.58 14.94 -8.68
C MET A 1 -0.79 15.07 -8.04
N HIS A 2 -1.60 14.01 -8.01
CA HIS A 2 -2.85 14.05 -7.25
C HIS A 2 -2.49 13.78 -5.79
N THR A 3 -2.57 14.83 -4.97
CA THR A 3 -2.54 14.68 -3.51
C THR A 3 -3.73 13.83 -3.08
N MET A 4 -3.45 12.79 -2.29
CA MET A 4 -4.46 11.93 -1.67
C MET A 4 -5.41 12.79 -0.84
N GLU A 5 -6.72 12.56 -0.98
CA GLU A 5 -7.71 13.27 -0.19
C GLU A 5 -7.54 12.98 1.30
N ARG A 6 -7.77 14.01 2.13
CA ARG A 6 -7.65 13.94 3.59
C ARG A 6 -8.89 14.52 4.23
N ILE A 7 -9.39 13.88 5.29
CA ILE A 7 -10.50 14.35 6.12
C ILE A 7 -10.15 14.15 7.60
N ASP A 8 -10.68 14.99 8.49
CA ASP A 8 -10.53 14.79 9.93
C ASP A 8 -11.45 13.68 10.46
N TYR A 9 -11.11 13.16 11.64
CA TYR A 9 -11.87 12.12 12.32
C TYR A 9 -13.36 12.43 12.52
N LEU A 10 -13.73 13.67 12.88
CA LEU A 10 -15.12 14.02 13.15
C LEU A 10 -15.93 14.02 11.85
N THR A 11 -15.38 14.56 10.78
CA THR A 11 -15.97 14.48 9.44
C THR A 11 -16.12 13.03 8.98
N ALA A 12 -15.09 12.19 9.20
CA ALA A 12 -15.16 10.78 8.85
C ALA A 12 -16.24 10.02 9.64
N GLN A 13 -16.41 10.36 10.92
CA GLN A 13 -17.44 9.80 11.80
C GLN A 13 -18.85 10.20 11.34
N GLU A 14 -19.06 11.48 11.04
CA GLU A 14 -20.37 12.01 10.61
C GLU A 14 -20.81 11.42 9.26
N TYR A 15 -19.86 11.21 8.34
CA TYR A 15 -20.16 10.82 6.95
C TYR A 15 -19.66 9.42 6.56
N LEU A 16 -19.43 8.52 7.53
CA LEU A 16 -18.78 7.22 7.29
C LEU A 16 -19.35 6.45 6.08
N ALA A 17 -20.67 6.29 6.01
CA ALA A 17 -21.31 5.55 4.92
C ALA A 17 -21.10 6.20 3.54
N ARG A 18 -21.11 7.54 3.47
CA ARG A 18 -20.84 8.28 2.22
C ARG A 18 -19.37 8.16 1.83
N THR A 19 -18.46 8.26 2.80
CA THR A 19 -17.02 8.10 2.58
C THR A 19 -16.70 6.69 2.07
N MET A 20 -17.24 5.64 2.70
CA MET A 20 -17.06 4.25 2.24
C MET A 20 -17.60 4.03 0.81
N ARG A 21 -18.82 4.51 0.54
CA ARG A 21 -19.41 4.41 -0.80
C ARG A 21 -18.52 5.08 -1.85
N ARG A 22 -18.04 6.29 -1.55
CA ARG A 22 -17.16 7.03 -2.45
C ARG A 22 -15.85 6.30 -2.70
N VAL A 23 -15.17 5.81 -1.65
CA VAL A 23 -13.91 5.05 -1.79
C VAL A 23 -14.09 3.82 -2.69
N CYS A 24 -15.21 3.12 -2.56
CA CYS A 24 -15.52 1.96 -3.40
C CYS A 24 -15.89 2.34 -4.84
N GLU A 25 -16.64 3.43 -5.06
CA GLU A 25 -17.08 3.87 -6.39
C GLU A 25 -15.96 4.54 -7.19
N THR A 26 -15.10 5.33 -6.55
CA THR A 26 -14.03 6.06 -7.22
C THR A 26 -12.72 5.29 -7.26
N GLU A 27 -12.61 4.20 -6.50
CA GLU A 27 -11.36 3.46 -6.31
C GLU A 27 -10.21 4.35 -5.76
N GLN A 28 -10.55 5.48 -5.14
CA GLN A 28 -9.57 6.40 -4.56
C GLN A 28 -9.53 6.22 -3.05
N ALA A 29 -8.33 5.96 -2.53
CA ALA A 29 -8.10 5.89 -1.10
C ALA A 29 -8.10 7.28 -0.46
N ILE A 30 -8.59 7.35 0.78
CA ILE A 30 -8.72 8.59 1.57
C ILE A 30 -7.94 8.42 2.88
N THR A 31 -7.21 9.46 3.29
CA THR A 31 -6.58 9.52 4.62
C THR A 31 -7.54 10.16 5.63
N ILE A 32 -7.68 9.55 6.79
CA ILE A 32 -8.43 10.06 7.93
C ILE A 32 -7.43 10.47 9.00
N ASP A 33 -7.41 11.75 9.33
CA ASP A 33 -6.56 12.35 10.36
C ASP A 33 -7.22 12.18 11.73
N GLY A 34 -6.59 11.35 12.58
CA GLY A 34 -7.02 11.06 13.95
C GLY A 34 -6.59 12.13 14.95
N ALA A 35 -6.79 11.85 16.24
CA ALA A 35 -6.29 12.74 17.28
C ALA A 35 -4.75 12.73 17.33
N GLY A 36 -4.13 13.92 17.30
CA GLY A 36 -2.68 14.04 17.39
C GLY A 36 -1.96 13.68 16.09
N LYS A 37 -1.14 12.61 16.12
CA LYS A 37 -0.34 12.15 14.96
C LYS A 37 -0.88 10.88 14.29
N ASP A 38 -1.97 10.32 14.81
CA ASP A 38 -2.53 9.09 14.30
C ASP A 38 -3.25 9.33 12.96
N GLN A 39 -3.02 8.45 11.99
CA GLN A 39 -3.64 8.52 10.67
C GLN A 39 -4.09 7.13 10.24
N VAL A 40 -5.24 7.05 9.58
CA VAL A 40 -5.76 5.80 9.01
C VAL A 40 -6.02 6.03 7.53
N VAL A 41 -5.78 5.03 6.69
CA VAL A 41 -6.14 5.07 5.27
C VAL A 41 -7.32 4.16 5.03
N MET A 42 -8.38 4.69 4.44
CA MET A 42 -9.52 3.91 3.94
C MET A 42 -9.30 3.62 2.45
N LEU A 43 -9.35 2.36 2.07
CA LEU A 43 -9.23 1.89 0.69
C LEU A 43 -10.12 0.65 0.45
N PRO A 44 -10.47 0.33 -0.81
CA PRO A 44 -11.18 -0.91 -1.12
C PRO A 44 -10.33 -2.14 -0.77
N VAL A 45 -10.96 -3.18 -0.23
CA VAL A 45 -10.29 -4.43 0.16
C VAL A 45 -9.54 -5.07 -1.01
N ALA A 46 -10.11 -5.03 -2.22
CA ALA A 46 -9.46 -5.56 -3.42
C ALA A 46 -8.11 -4.88 -3.72
N GLN A 47 -8.01 -3.56 -3.51
CA GLN A 47 -6.75 -2.83 -3.68
C GLN A 47 -5.75 -3.17 -2.59
N TYR A 48 -6.21 -3.29 -1.34
CA TYR A 48 -5.36 -3.71 -0.23
C TYR A 48 -4.71 -5.07 -0.51
N GLU A 49 -5.50 -6.06 -0.93
CA GLU A 49 -4.98 -7.39 -1.25
C GLU A 49 -4.00 -7.37 -2.43
N LEU A 50 -4.25 -6.55 -3.45
CA LEU A 50 -3.35 -6.43 -4.58
C LEU A 50 -1.99 -5.84 -4.16
N ILE A 51 -1.99 -4.77 -3.35
CA ILE A 51 -0.77 -4.18 -2.78
C ILE A 51 -0.02 -5.22 -1.93
N ARG A 52 -0.75 -5.94 -1.07
CA ARG A 52 -0.19 -6.97 -0.20
C ARG A 52 0.46 -8.11 -0.99
N GLN A 53 -0.20 -8.61 -2.04
CA GLN A 53 0.34 -9.65 -2.91
C GLN A 53 1.61 -9.18 -3.63
N CYS A 54 1.63 -7.95 -4.16
CA CYS A 54 2.82 -7.38 -4.79
C CYS A 54 4.01 -7.32 -3.82
N LEU A 55 3.79 -6.91 -2.56
CA LEU A 55 4.86 -6.87 -1.56
C LEU A 55 5.41 -8.26 -1.22
N VAL A 56 4.54 -9.26 -1.07
CA VAL A 56 4.96 -10.65 -0.81
C VAL A 56 5.79 -11.20 -1.98
N ASN A 57 5.36 -10.97 -3.21
CA ASN A 57 6.04 -11.48 -4.40
C ASN A 57 7.40 -10.79 -4.63
N SER A 58 7.54 -9.51 -4.31
CA SER A 58 8.83 -8.80 -4.37
C SER A 58 9.84 -9.29 -3.32
N SER A 59 9.37 -9.85 -2.21
CA SER A 59 10.23 -10.39 -1.14
C SER A 59 10.87 -11.74 -1.49
N LEU A 60 10.41 -12.40 -2.55
CA LEU A 60 10.89 -13.70 -3.02
C LEU A 60 11.98 -13.59 -4.10
N SER A 61 12.18 -12.41 -4.70
CA SER A 61 13.14 -12.22 -5.80
C SER A 61 14.56 -11.85 -5.37
N ASP A 62 14.80 -11.54 -4.10
CA ASP A 62 16.13 -11.13 -3.59
C ASP A 62 16.93 -12.27 -2.94
N ALA A 63 16.37 -13.49 -2.87
CA ALA A 63 17.04 -14.65 -2.26
C ALA A 63 17.92 -15.48 -3.22
N ASP A 64 17.84 -15.25 -4.54
CA ASP A 64 18.50 -16.11 -5.55
C ASP A 64 19.63 -15.42 -6.36
N SER A 65 20.08 -14.20 -6.00
CA SER A 65 21.07 -13.48 -6.84
C SER A 65 22.56 -13.73 -6.51
N ASN A 66 22.91 -14.65 -5.59
CA ASN A 66 24.31 -14.80 -5.11
C ASN A 66 25.02 -16.11 -5.49
N VAL A 67 24.56 -16.86 -6.48
CA VAL A 67 25.30 -18.04 -7.00
C VAL A 67 25.55 -17.93 -8.51
N ALA A 68 26.34 -16.94 -8.93
CA ALA A 68 26.87 -16.89 -10.31
C ALA A 68 28.14 -16.04 -10.49
N LYS A 69 29.04 -15.98 -9.49
CA LYS A 69 30.32 -15.22 -9.62
C LYS A 69 31.55 -15.91 -9.02
N ASP A 70 31.70 -17.23 -9.20
CA ASP A 70 32.99 -17.87 -8.91
C ASP A 70 33.35 -19.00 -9.88
N SER A 71 33.29 -18.70 -11.19
CA SER A 71 33.79 -19.58 -12.25
C SER A 71 34.82 -18.86 -13.11
N ALA A 72 35.83 -18.25 -12.48
CA ALA A 72 36.94 -17.63 -13.20
C ALA A 72 38.27 -17.85 -12.47
N LYS A 73 38.81 -19.07 -12.62
CA LYS A 73 40.24 -19.40 -12.77
C LYS A 73 40.49 -20.84 -12.29
N LEU A 74 40.59 -21.77 -13.23
CA LEU A 74 41.50 -22.90 -13.06
C LEU A 74 42.44 -22.91 -14.27
N VAL A 75 43.71 -22.85 -13.93
CA VAL A 75 44.89 -22.60 -14.77
C VAL A 75 45.23 -23.85 -15.58
N GLU A 76 45.60 -23.67 -16.84
CA GLU A 76 46.67 -24.46 -17.49
C GLU A 76 47.80 -23.50 -17.89
#